data_AF-A0A2P2LWK0-F1
#
_entry.id   AF-A0A2P2LWK0-F1
#
_cell.length_a   1.000
_cell.length_b   1.000
_cell.length_c   1.000
_cell.angle_alpha   90.00
_cell.angle_beta   90.00
_cell.angle_gamma   90.00
#
_symmetry.space_group_name_H-M   'P 1'
#
loop_
_entity.id
_entity.type
_entity.pdbx_description
1 polymer ?
#
loop_
_entity_poly.entity_id
_entity_poly.type
_entity_poly.pdbx_seq_one_letter_code
_entity_poly.pdbx_strand_id
1 'polypeptide(L)'
;MAKSPSLISLCMEAIKRQLVRGDELIPDIYGLPSDLFDALLTKLPPLALHKLQAEMPFKNWNVYDSNDDCLEHGRKRGRIVNFDKAWKALFKSRWPDLVAHVQPDDWRQIYWETHLQNCFDEAAELAMLPSFDGCLGELKISDDIMRYVGSDGSLTSSILSKLSYHCQEFGHCASNC
;
A
#
# COMPACT_ATOMS: atom_id res chain seq x y z
N MET A 1 3.71 -25.35 -20.04
CA MET A 1 3.02 -26.07 -18.95
C MET A 1 2.92 -25.14 -17.76
N ALA A 2 1.72 -24.76 -17.34
CA ALA A 2 1.55 -23.90 -16.18
C ALA A 2 1.91 -24.69 -14.91
N LYS A 3 2.89 -24.23 -14.14
CA LYS A 3 3.29 -24.84 -12.87
C LYS A 3 2.13 -24.67 -11.89
N SER A 4 1.67 -25.76 -11.28
CA SER A 4 0.61 -25.67 -10.27
C SER A 4 1.04 -24.70 -9.16
N PRO A 5 0.19 -23.73 -8.77
CA PRO A 5 0.52 -22.83 -7.68
C PRO A 5 0.70 -23.63 -6.39
N SER A 6 1.69 -23.24 -5.59
CA SER A 6 1.87 -23.82 -4.26
C SER A 6 0.76 -23.35 -3.32
N LEU A 7 0.49 -24.13 -2.28
CA LEU A 7 -0.45 -23.73 -1.22
C LEU A 7 -0.11 -22.35 -0.66
N ILE A 8 1.19 -22.09 -0.43
CA ILE A 8 1.68 -20.79 0.05
C ILE A 8 1.31 -19.67 -0.93
N SER A 9 1.46 -19.88 -2.24
CA SER A 9 1.09 -18.87 -3.24
C SER A 9 -0.41 -18.57 -3.22
N LEU A 10 -1.24 -19.60 -3.04
CA LEU A 10 -2.69 -19.44 -2.95
C LEU A 10 -3.10 -18.70 -1.67
N CYS A 11 -2.47 -19.03 -0.53
CA CYS A 11 -2.69 -18.33 0.74
C CYS A 11 -2.30 -16.84 0.65
N MET A 12 -1.13 -16.54 0.06
CA MET A 12 -0.69 -15.15 -0.11
C MET A 12 -1.66 -14.34 -0.98
N GLU A 13 -2.15 -14.94 -2.07
CA GLU A 13 -3.12 -14.31 -2.95
C GLU A 13 -4.49 -14.11 -2.26
N ALA A 14 -4.92 -15.06 -1.43
CA ALA A 14 -6.13 -14.92 -0.62
C ALA A 14 -6.02 -13.77 0.39
N ILE A 15 -4.90 -13.69 1.11
CA ILE A 15 -4.63 -12.59 2.07
C ILE A 15 -4.60 -11.24 1.35
N LYS A 16 -3.90 -11.16 0.21
CA LYS A 16 -3.88 -9.95 -0.63
C LYS A 16 -5.28 -9.48 -0.98
N ARG A 17 -6.16 -10.38 -1.44
CA ARG A 17 -7.54 -10.04 -1.82
C ARG A 17 -8.37 -9.56 -0.64
N GLN A 18 -8.21 -10.18 0.52
CA GLN A 18 -8.90 -9.78 1.75
C GLN A 18 -8.46 -8.38 2.21
N LEU A 19 -7.15 -8.12 2.21
CA LEU A 19 -6.61 -6.80 2.56
C LEU A 19 -7.09 -5.69 1.62
N VAL A 20 -7.18 -5.96 0.31
CA VAL A 20 -7.73 -4.99 -0.65
C VAL A 20 -9.20 -4.70 -0.35
N ARG A 21 -10.01 -5.73 -0.07
CA ARG A 21 -11.44 -5.57 0.26
C ARG A 21 -11.67 -4.82 1.58
N GLY A 22 -10.77 -4.97 2.55
CA GLY A 22 -10.90 -4.33 3.86
C GLY A 22 -11.77 -5.12 4.85
N ASP A 23 -11.88 -6.44 4.68
CA ASP A 23 -12.57 -7.31 5.65
C ASP A 23 -11.71 -7.50 6.92
N GLU A 24 -12.34 -7.66 8.09
CA GLU A 24 -11.75 -7.75 9.45
C GLU A 24 -10.85 -8.99 9.68
N LEU A 25 -9.68 -9.09 9.04
CA LEU A 25 -8.75 -10.24 9.20
C LEU A 25 -7.33 -9.84 9.62
N ILE A 26 -7.20 -8.69 10.25
CA ILE A 26 -5.91 -8.05 10.49
C ILE A 26 -5.13 -8.66 11.67
N PRO A 27 -5.74 -9.16 12.77
CA PRO A 27 -4.98 -9.68 13.90
C PRO A 27 -4.11 -10.91 13.58
N ASP A 28 -4.63 -11.85 12.80
CA ASP A 28 -3.96 -13.14 12.55
C ASP A 28 -2.75 -13.00 11.61
N ILE A 29 -2.77 -12.01 10.71
CA ILE A 29 -1.66 -11.73 9.80
C ILE A 29 -0.39 -11.38 10.58
N TYR A 30 -0.51 -10.65 11.69
CA TYR A 30 0.63 -10.30 12.54
C TYR A 30 1.22 -11.50 13.30
N GLY A 31 0.45 -12.60 13.44
CA GLY A 31 0.92 -13.86 14.02
C GLY A 31 1.79 -14.71 13.09
N LEU A 32 1.90 -14.34 11.80
CA LEU A 32 2.70 -15.07 10.82
C LEU A 32 4.20 -15.06 11.18
N PRO A 33 4.92 -16.17 10.91
CA PRO A 33 6.38 -16.20 10.94
C PRO A 33 7.01 -15.05 10.15
N SER A 34 8.15 -14.54 10.62
CA SER A 34 8.82 -13.36 10.03
C SER A 34 9.01 -13.49 8.53
N ASP A 35 9.57 -14.61 8.09
CA ASP A 35 9.92 -14.84 6.69
C ASP A 35 8.67 -14.88 5.80
N LEU A 36 7.57 -15.41 6.32
CA LEU A 36 6.29 -15.48 5.60
C LEU A 36 5.65 -14.10 5.49
N PHE A 37 5.68 -13.32 6.56
CA PHE A 37 5.10 -11.98 6.51
C PHE A 37 5.98 -11.00 5.74
N ASP A 38 7.31 -11.12 5.81
CA ASP A 38 8.20 -10.31 4.97
C ASP A 38 8.02 -10.67 3.48
N ALA A 39 7.86 -11.96 3.17
CA ALA A 39 7.48 -12.40 1.83
C ALA A 39 6.09 -11.89 1.40
N LEU A 40 5.13 -11.80 2.32
CA LEU A 40 3.82 -11.20 2.08
C LEU A 40 3.97 -9.72 1.71
N LEU A 41 4.69 -8.92 2.52
CA LEU A 41 4.90 -7.49 2.27
C LEU A 41 5.42 -7.21 0.87
N THR A 42 6.37 -8.01 0.38
CA THR A 42 6.95 -7.83 -0.98
C THR A 42 5.97 -8.10 -2.13
N LYS A 43 4.81 -8.71 -1.84
CA LYS A 43 3.80 -9.10 -2.83
C LYS A 43 2.52 -8.29 -2.72
N LEU A 44 2.37 -7.49 -1.66
CA LEU A 44 1.18 -6.68 -1.46
C LEU A 44 1.17 -5.50 -2.43
N PRO A 45 0.03 -5.20 -3.06
CA PRO A 45 -0.15 -3.94 -3.75
C PRO A 45 -0.18 -2.78 -2.74
N PRO A 46 0.06 -1.54 -3.20
CA PRO A 46 0.11 -0.34 -2.37
C PRO A 46 -1.10 -0.19 -1.44
N LEU A 47 -2.32 -0.38 -1.94
CA LEU A 47 -3.53 -0.23 -1.13
C LEU A 47 -3.58 -1.24 0.03
N ALA A 48 -3.28 -2.51 -0.25
CA ALA A 48 -3.26 -3.56 0.76
C ALA A 48 -2.13 -3.35 1.77
N LEU A 49 -0.95 -2.92 1.30
CA LEU A 49 0.19 -2.60 2.14
C LEU A 49 -0.12 -1.43 3.07
N HIS A 50 -0.77 -0.38 2.54
CA HIS A 50 -1.19 0.78 3.33
C HIS A 50 -2.19 0.38 4.41
N LYS A 51 -3.26 -0.36 4.07
CA LYS A 51 -4.25 -0.84 5.04
C LYS A 51 -3.61 -1.70 6.13
N LEU A 52 -2.72 -2.62 5.76
CA LEU A 52 -1.98 -3.44 6.71
C LEU A 52 -1.08 -2.60 7.64
N GLN A 53 -0.47 -1.53 7.13
CA GLN A 53 0.35 -0.65 7.95
C GLN A 53 -0.49 0.25 8.89
N ALA A 54 -1.64 0.74 8.42
CA ALA A 54 -2.55 1.61 9.19
C ALA A 54 -3.20 0.87 10.36
N GLU A 55 -3.55 -0.39 10.16
CA GLU A 55 -4.22 -1.26 11.13
C GLU A 55 -3.24 -2.02 12.02
N MET A 56 -1.94 -1.67 11.94
CA MET A 56 -0.92 -2.27 12.78
C MET A 56 -1.13 -1.82 14.23
N PRO A 57 -1.32 -2.76 15.18
CA PRO A 57 -1.51 -2.37 16.58
C PRO A 57 -0.24 -1.70 17.08
N PHE A 58 -0.28 -0.38 17.29
CA PHE A 58 0.81 0.43 17.84
C PHE A 58 1.25 -0.01 19.25
N LYS A 59 0.54 -0.94 19.89
CA LYS A 59 0.91 -1.45 21.21
C LYS A 59 2.09 -2.42 21.11
N ASN A 60 3.25 -1.85 21.38
CA ASN A 60 4.35 -2.47 22.13
C ASN A 60 5.44 -3.19 21.33
N TRP A 61 6.11 -2.46 20.44
CA TRP A 61 7.41 -2.91 19.91
C TRP A 61 8.56 -1.91 20.07
N ASN A 62 8.28 -0.68 20.50
CA ASN A 62 9.31 0.30 20.89
C ASN A 62 8.72 1.28 21.92
N VAL A 63 9.03 1.11 23.21
CA VAL A 63 9.46 2.16 24.16
C VAL A 63 9.99 1.44 25.41
N TYR A 64 11.29 1.61 25.68
CA TYR A 64 11.89 2.02 26.96
C TYR A 64 13.24 1.34 27.18
N ASP A 65 14.30 2.12 26.97
CA ASP A 65 15.57 1.95 27.66
C ASP A 65 15.30 2.10 29.17
N SER A 66 14.93 1.01 29.84
CA SER A 66 14.95 0.90 31.30
C SER A 66 16.12 0.02 31.63
N ASN A 67 17.18 0.64 32.14
CA ASN A 67 18.02 0.02 33.14
C ASN A 67 17.13 -0.49 34.28
N ASP A 68 16.80 -1.78 34.26
CA ASP A 68 16.49 -2.50 35.48
C ASP A 68 17.05 -3.91 35.38
N ASP A 69 18.05 -4.15 36.22
CA ASP A 69 18.66 -5.44 36.45
C ASP A 69 17.63 -6.36 37.11
N CYS A 70 17.42 -7.52 36.50
CA CYS A 70 17.09 -8.82 37.11
C CYS A 70 15.91 -9.54 36.44
N LEU A 71 16.20 -10.83 36.19
CA LEU A 71 15.32 -11.94 35.83
C LEU A 71 15.03 -12.13 34.33
N GLU A 72 15.76 -13.12 33.80
CA GLU A 72 15.40 -13.98 32.69
C GLU A 72 13.88 -14.17 32.59
N HIS A 73 13.31 -14.03 31.40
CA HIS A 73 12.33 -14.91 30.73
C HIS A 73 12.26 -14.40 29.28
N GLY A 74 12.43 -15.30 28.30
CA GLY A 74 12.77 -14.98 26.90
C GLY A 74 11.98 -13.83 26.28
N ARG A 75 12.65 -12.69 26.11
CA ARG A 75 12.13 -11.53 25.38
C ARG A 75 11.96 -11.94 23.91
N LYS A 76 10.73 -12.25 23.50
CA LYS A 76 10.38 -12.37 22.07
C LYS A 76 10.77 -11.05 21.41
N ARG A 77 11.84 -11.13 20.62
CA ARG A 77 12.55 -10.00 20.04
C ARG A 77 11.58 -9.10 19.29
N GLY A 78 11.67 -7.80 19.56
CA GLY A 78 11.23 -6.69 18.71
C GLY A 78 11.04 -7.07 17.26
N ARG A 79 9.82 -7.27 16.73
CA ARG A 79 9.68 -7.43 15.29
C ARG A 79 9.87 -6.07 14.64
N ILE A 80 11.07 -5.80 14.12
CA ILE A 80 11.32 -4.65 13.26
C ILE A 80 10.69 -4.96 11.91
N VAL A 81 9.41 -4.60 11.75
CA VAL A 81 8.71 -4.73 10.47
C VAL A 81 9.19 -3.61 9.55
N ASN A 82 9.79 -3.98 8.42
CA ASN A 82 10.36 -3.01 7.48
C ASN A 82 9.40 -2.75 6.30
N PHE A 83 8.29 -2.03 6.59
CA PHE A 83 7.37 -1.54 5.55
C PHE A 83 8.09 -0.64 4.54
N ASP A 84 9.11 0.10 4.98
CA ASP A 84 9.89 1.02 4.15
C ASP A 84 10.51 0.31 2.94
N LYS A 85 11.10 -0.88 3.15
CA LYS A 85 11.65 -1.71 2.09
C LYS A 85 10.59 -2.14 1.07
N ALA A 86 9.37 -2.44 1.51
CA ALA A 86 8.27 -2.83 0.64
C ALA A 86 7.78 -1.63 -0.19
N TRP A 87 7.58 -0.46 0.44
CA TRP A 87 7.23 0.78 -0.25
C TRP A 87 8.29 1.20 -1.27
N LYS A 88 9.57 1.13 -0.90
CA LYS A 88 10.69 1.40 -1.81
C LYS A 88 10.69 0.46 -3.02
N ALA A 89 10.38 -0.82 -2.81
CA ALA A 89 10.29 -1.79 -3.91
C ALA A 89 9.12 -1.46 -4.85
N LEU A 90 7.95 -1.12 -4.30
CA LEU A 90 6.77 -0.71 -5.08
C LEU A 90 7.05 0.56 -5.90
N PHE A 91 7.68 1.57 -5.28
CA PHE A 91 8.06 2.80 -5.96
C PHE A 91 9.01 2.53 -7.13
N LYS A 92 10.10 1.80 -6.88
CA LYS A 92 11.09 1.42 -7.89
C LYS A 92 10.48 0.65 -9.06
N SER A 93 9.53 -0.24 -8.77
CA SER A 93 8.86 -1.03 -9.80
C SER A 93 7.98 -0.19 -10.71
N ARG A 94 7.40 0.91 -10.22
CA ARG A 94 6.48 1.76 -10.97
C ARG A 94 7.17 2.94 -11.66
N TRP A 95 8.14 3.55 -10.99
CA TRP A 95 8.84 4.76 -11.46
C TRP A 95 10.36 4.60 -11.35
N PRO A 96 10.99 3.70 -12.13
CA PRO A 96 12.42 3.42 -12.02
C PRO A 96 13.29 4.68 -12.24
N ASP A 97 12.87 5.59 -13.13
CA ASP A 97 13.64 6.78 -13.49
C ASP A 97 13.63 7.87 -12.40
N LEU A 98 12.59 7.91 -11.57
CA LEU A 98 12.48 8.89 -10.48
C LEU A 98 13.32 8.51 -9.26
N VAL A 99 13.70 7.23 -9.12
CA VAL A 99 14.41 6.70 -7.94
C VAL A 99 15.73 7.41 -7.67
N ALA A 100 16.46 7.83 -8.72
CA ALA A 100 17.75 8.50 -8.58
C ALA A 100 17.63 9.94 -8.06
N HIS A 101 16.46 10.55 -8.20
CA HIS A 101 16.21 11.97 -7.93
C HIS A 101 15.54 12.20 -6.58
N VAL A 102 15.18 11.11 -5.89
CA VAL A 102 14.44 11.15 -4.63
C VAL A 102 15.37 10.74 -3.48
N GLN A 103 15.45 11.58 -2.45
CA GLN A 103 15.98 11.23 -1.12
C GLN A 103 14.80 11.24 -0.13
N PRO A 104 14.05 10.14 0.02
CA PRO A 104 12.80 10.20 0.75
C PRO A 104 13.03 9.80 2.21
N ASP A 105 12.51 10.63 3.11
CA ASP A 105 12.41 10.31 4.54
C ASP A 105 11.23 9.35 4.83
N ASP A 106 10.24 9.26 3.92
CA ASP A 106 9.11 8.32 3.98
C ASP A 106 8.73 7.79 2.58
N TRP A 107 9.10 6.53 2.28
CA TRP A 107 8.76 5.89 1.00
C TRP A 107 7.26 5.70 0.77
N ARG A 108 6.45 5.66 1.83
CA ARG A 108 4.99 5.54 1.71
C ARG A 108 4.38 6.85 1.25
N GLN A 109 4.76 7.96 1.89
CA GLN A 109 4.25 9.29 1.54
C GLN A 109 4.55 9.60 0.09
N ILE A 110 5.81 9.46 -0.34
CA ILE A 110 6.18 9.80 -1.70
C ILE A 110 5.49 8.92 -2.75
N TYR A 111 5.23 7.65 -2.42
CA TYR A 111 4.47 6.78 -3.30
C TYR A 111 3.09 7.36 -3.58
N TRP A 112 2.38 7.78 -2.53
CA TRP A 112 1.02 8.31 -2.66
C TRP A 112 0.98 9.70 -3.28
N GLU A 113 1.94 10.57 -2.97
CA GLU A 113 2.08 11.88 -3.63
C GLU A 113 2.31 11.72 -5.14
N THR A 114 3.24 10.84 -5.53
CA THR A 114 3.53 10.57 -6.95
C THR A 114 2.34 9.92 -7.64
N HIS A 115 1.61 9.04 -6.93
CA HIS A 115 0.38 8.47 -7.45
C HIS A 115 -0.69 9.54 -7.73
N LEU A 116 -0.90 10.47 -6.80
CA LEU A 116 -1.86 11.57 -6.95
C LEU A 116 -1.45 12.52 -8.08
N GLN A 117 -0.15 12.83 -8.21
CA GLN A 117 0.35 13.64 -9.31
C GLN A 117 -0.01 13.01 -10.66
N ASN A 118 0.24 11.71 -10.84
CA ASN A 118 -0.17 10.99 -12.05
C ASN A 118 -1.68 11.06 -12.30
N CYS A 119 -2.51 10.97 -11.25
CA CYS A 119 -3.97 11.12 -11.40
C CYS A 119 -4.36 12.55 -11.83
N PHE A 120 -3.68 13.57 -11.32
CA PHE A 120 -3.93 14.96 -11.71
C PHE A 120 -3.46 15.29 -13.11
N ASP A 121 -2.31 14.76 -13.52
CA ASP A 121 -1.80 14.94 -14.88
C ASP A 121 -2.79 14.36 -15.91
N GLU A 122 -3.29 13.14 -15.65
CA GLU A 122 -4.32 12.52 -16.50
C GLU A 122 -5.64 13.32 -16.49
N ALA A 123 -6.09 13.75 -15.31
CA ALA A 123 -7.30 14.55 -15.20
C ALA A 123 -7.17 15.90 -15.91
N ALA A 124 -6.00 16.53 -15.87
CA ALA A 124 -5.72 17.79 -16.56
C ALA A 124 -5.76 17.59 -18.08
N GLU A 125 -5.17 16.51 -18.60
CA GLU A 125 -5.27 16.18 -20.03
C GLU A 125 -6.72 16.01 -20.50
N LEU A 126 -7.55 15.32 -19.71
CA LEU A 126 -8.97 15.14 -20.02
C LEU A 126 -9.76 16.45 -19.93
N ALA A 127 -9.48 17.28 -18.93
CA ALA A 127 -10.16 18.56 -18.72
C ALA A 127 -9.80 19.62 -19.77
N MET A 128 -8.64 19.48 -20.43
CA MET A 128 -8.23 20.36 -21.55
C MET A 128 -8.97 20.08 -22.86
N LEU A 129 -9.69 18.95 -22.97
CA LEU A 129 -10.46 18.64 -24.17
C LEU A 129 -11.59 19.68 -24.35
N PRO A 130 -11.76 20.27 -25.54
CA PRO A 130 -12.83 21.25 -25.79
C PRO A 130 -14.26 20.71 -25.56
N SER A 131 -14.42 19.39 -25.52
CA SER A 131 -15.67 18.68 -25.25
C SER A 131 -15.92 18.40 -23.77
N PHE A 132 -15.02 18.80 -22.87
CA PHE A 132 -15.19 18.57 -21.46
C PHE A 132 -16.24 19.54 -20.87
N ASP A 133 -17.36 18.99 -20.41
CA ASP A 133 -18.46 19.71 -19.76
C ASP A 133 -18.78 19.15 -18.36
N GLY A 134 -17.93 18.25 -17.86
CA GLY A 134 -18.15 17.48 -16.64
C GLY A 134 -17.55 18.08 -15.37
N CYS A 135 -17.73 17.37 -14.25
CA CYS A 135 -17.09 17.70 -12.98
C CYS A 135 -15.72 17.01 -12.87
N LEU A 136 -14.67 17.76 -12.47
CA LEU A 136 -13.32 17.21 -12.29
C LEU A 136 -13.29 15.97 -11.38
N GLY A 137 -14.05 15.99 -10.27
CA GLY A 137 -14.12 14.86 -9.34
C GLY A 137 -14.74 13.58 -9.92
N GLU A 138 -15.46 13.69 -11.04
CA GLU A 138 -16.11 12.57 -11.73
C GLU A 138 -15.27 12.01 -12.89
N LEU A 139 -14.13 12.63 -13.17
CA LEU A 139 -13.17 12.11 -14.15
C LEU A 139 -12.71 10.71 -13.74
N LYS A 140 -12.66 9.81 -14.71
CA LYS A 140 -12.22 8.44 -14.53
C LYS A 140 -10.74 8.34 -14.81
N ILE A 141 -10.00 7.92 -13.79
CA ILE A 141 -8.60 7.52 -13.87
C ILE A 141 -8.52 6.19 -14.63
N SER A 142 -7.58 6.12 -15.57
CA SER A 142 -7.36 4.97 -16.44
C SER A 142 -7.00 3.69 -15.68
N ASP A 143 -7.35 2.55 -16.29
CA ASP A 143 -6.98 1.23 -15.78
C ASP A 143 -5.45 1.07 -15.63
N ASP A 144 -4.67 1.79 -16.45
CA ASP A 144 -3.21 1.79 -16.39
C ASP A 144 -2.66 2.41 -15.10
N ILE A 145 -3.34 3.39 -14.53
CA ILE A 145 -3.02 3.94 -13.21
C ILE A 145 -3.62 3.03 -12.10
N MET A 146 -4.85 2.54 -12.30
CA MET A 146 -5.57 1.72 -11.32
C MET A 146 -4.90 0.38 -11.02
N ARG A 147 -4.30 -0.28 -12.02
CA ARG A 147 -3.61 -1.57 -11.85
C ARG A 147 -2.53 -1.51 -10.78
N TYR A 148 -1.88 -0.36 -10.60
CA TYR A 148 -0.81 -0.19 -9.64
C TYR A 148 -1.33 -0.08 -8.21
N VAL A 149 -2.56 0.39 -7.99
CA VAL A 149 -3.17 0.49 -6.66
C VAL A 149 -3.51 -0.90 -6.11
N GLY A 150 -3.69 -1.89 -7.00
CA GLY A 150 -4.06 -3.26 -6.66
C GLY A 150 -5.56 -3.53 -6.67
N SER A 151 -6.34 -2.66 -7.30
CA SER A 151 -7.80 -2.74 -7.40
C SER A 151 -8.31 -3.70 -8.49
N ASP A 152 -7.41 -4.52 -9.05
CA ASP A 152 -7.66 -5.32 -10.24
C ASP A 152 -8.77 -6.37 -9.97
N GLY A 153 -9.92 -6.21 -10.64
CA GLY A 153 -11.01 -7.20 -10.66
C GLY A 153 -12.16 -7.04 -9.64
N SER A 154 -12.33 -5.89 -8.98
CA SER A 154 -13.54 -5.64 -8.17
C SER A 154 -14.64 -4.93 -8.97
N LEU A 155 -15.90 -5.38 -8.83
CA LEU A 155 -17.12 -4.75 -9.38
C LEU A 155 -17.32 -3.28 -8.91
N THR A 156 -16.52 -2.80 -7.96
CA THR A 156 -16.48 -1.41 -7.49
C THR A 156 -15.66 -0.46 -8.38
N SER A 157 -15.14 -0.97 -9.51
CA SER A 157 -14.28 -0.26 -10.49
C SER A 157 -14.74 1.16 -10.83
N SER A 158 -16.04 1.43 -10.98
CA SER A 158 -16.52 2.75 -11.41
C SER A 158 -16.46 3.85 -10.34
N ILE A 159 -16.51 3.49 -9.06
CA ILE A 159 -16.37 4.44 -7.94
C ILE A 159 -14.90 4.62 -7.63
N LEU A 160 -14.15 3.50 -7.61
CA LEU A 160 -12.72 3.50 -7.32
C LEU A 160 -11.92 4.30 -8.37
N SER A 161 -12.37 4.34 -9.62
CA SER A 161 -11.70 5.08 -10.69
C SER A 161 -11.95 6.59 -10.65
N LYS A 162 -12.87 7.09 -9.81
CA LYS A 162 -13.18 8.53 -9.81
C LYS A 162 -12.06 9.32 -9.17
N LEU A 163 -11.62 10.42 -9.79
CA LEU A 163 -10.61 11.31 -9.22
C LEU A 163 -10.96 11.73 -7.78
N SER A 164 -12.25 12.03 -7.51
CA SER A 164 -12.71 12.36 -6.15
C SER A 164 -12.43 11.26 -5.13
N TYR A 165 -12.60 10.00 -5.48
CA TYR A 165 -12.28 8.86 -4.62
C TYR A 165 -10.77 8.79 -4.34
N HIS A 166 -9.93 8.93 -5.36
CA HIS A 166 -8.47 8.96 -5.19
C HIS A 166 -8.04 10.10 -4.25
N CYS A 167 -8.62 11.29 -4.41
CA CYS A 167 -8.33 12.42 -3.54
C CYS A 167 -8.76 12.17 -2.09
N GLN A 168 -9.94 11.58 -1.87
CA GLN A 168 -10.44 11.28 -0.53
C GLN A 168 -9.60 10.21 0.17
N GLU A 169 -9.31 9.12 -0.53
CA GLU A 169 -8.65 7.96 0.09
C GLU A 169 -7.14 8.15 0.19
N PHE A 170 -6.51 8.61 -0.89
CA PHE A 170 -5.05 8.73 -0.95
C PHE A 170 -4.56 10.13 -0.62
N GLY A 171 -5.43 11.15 -0.67
CA GLY A 171 -5.07 12.50 -0.20
C GLY A 171 -4.59 12.49 1.25
N HIS A 172 -5.30 11.76 2.12
CA HIS A 172 -4.88 11.55 3.51
C HIS A 172 -3.55 10.81 3.65
N CYS A 173 -3.22 9.92 2.71
CA CYS A 173 -1.96 9.17 2.72
C CYS A 173 -0.75 10.01 2.24
N ALA A 174 -1.01 11.00 1.39
CA ALA A 174 -0.02 11.93 0.86
C ALA A 174 0.19 13.16 1.77
N SER A 175 -0.84 13.54 2.53
CA SER A 175 -0.73 14.55 3.59
C SER A 175 -0.28 13.90 4.90
N ASN A 176 1.02 13.74 5.14
CA ASN A 176 1.46 13.45 6.51
C ASN A 176 1.16 14.69 7.39
N CYS A 177 0.24 14.51 8.36
CA CYS A 177 -0.07 15.33 9.55
C CYS A 177 0.15 16.85 9.52
#